data_AF-A0A2H5BYG6-F1
#
_entry.id   AF-A0A2H5BYG6-F1
#
_cell.length_a   1.000
_cell.length_b   1.000
_cell.length_c   1.000
_cell.angle_alpha   90.00
_cell.angle_beta   90.00
_cell.angle_gamma   90.00
#
_symmetry.space_group_name_H-M   'P 1'
#
loop_
_entity.id
_entity.type
_entity.pdbx_description
1 polymer ?
#
loop_
_entity_poly.entity_id
_entity_poly.type
_entity_poly.pdbx_seq_one_letter_code
_entity_poly.pdbx_strand_id
1 'polypeptide(L)'
;MKGGTVRADGRLYTGEYLQLERTAVAGASCSPNGLVGRDNTGAILSCQSGTWKTSGSLNGSYTNLGSHRGSFSGRNSGGSTLFIYASGGNGGSAGGACANTSRLQGYVGGTLISVNASNNPAYGKTAFISFAVPAGTSYQITSYPTENTSCGAGVFSVFGYQT
;
A
#
# COMPACT_ATOMS: atom_id res chain seq x y z
N MET A 1 42.93 -19.11 11.87
CA MET A 1 42.72 -20.18 10.88
C MET A 1 41.69 -19.68 9.87
N LYS A 2 41.93 -19.74 8.56
CA LYS A 2 40.88 -19.55 7.55
C LYS A 2 40.46 -20.95 7.09
N GLY A 3 39.27 -21.39 7.48
CA GLY A 3 38.66 -22.61 6.94
C GLY A 3 38.06 -22.33 5.56
N GLY A 4 37.99 -23.34 4.71
CA GLY A 4 37.22 -23.28 3.47
C GLY A 4 35.72 -23.40 3.76
N THR A 5 35.06 -24.35 3.11
CA THR A 5 33.64 -24.61 3.35
C THR A 5 33.45 -25.46 4.61
N VAL A 6 32.51 -25.07 5.47
CA VAL A 6 32.01 -25.89 6.58
C VAL A 6 30.64 -26.44 6.18
N ARG A 7 30.48 -27.77 6.23
CA ARG A 7 29.20 -28.45 6.03
C ARG A 7 28.81 -29.14 7.33
N ALA A 8 27.58 -28.89 7.79
CA ALA A 8 26.97 -29.63 8.88
C ALA A 8 25.74 -30.38 8.33
N ASP A 9 25.66 -31.69 8.55
CA ASP A 9 24.45 -32.46 8.20
C ASP A 9 23.32 -32.25 9.23
N GLY A 10 23.64 -31.65 10.38
CA GLY A 10 22.70 -31.24 11.42
C GLY A 10 22.73 -29.73 11.69
N ARG A 11 22.49 -29.36 12.95
CA ARG A 11 22.45 -27.95 13.40
C ARG A 11 23.86 -27.38 13.59
N LEU A 12 24.07 -26.13 13.20
CA LEU A 12 25.28 -25.35 13.50
C LEU A 12 25.05 -24.51 14.78
N TYR A 13 25.98 -24.58 15.73
CA TYR A 13 25.98 -23.79 16.96
C TYR A 13 27.31 -23.03 17.07
N THR A 14 27.29 -21.72 17.31
CA THR A 14 28.50 -20.87 17.33
C THR A 14 28.91 -20.39 18.73
N GLY A 15 28.15 -20.71 19.78
CA GLY A 15 28.41 -20.26 21.16
C GLY A 15 28.03 -18.81 21.44
N GLU A 16 28.13 -17.93 20.44
CA GLU A 16 27.66 -16.55 20.49
C GLU A 16 26.81 -16.21 19.25
N TYR A 17 27.38 -15.50 18.27
CA TYR A 17 26.70 -15.00 17.08
C TYR A 17 27.28 -15.62 15.80
N LEU A 18 26.45 -15.73 14.75
CA LEU A 18 26.93 -16.04 13.41
C LEU A 18 27.24 -14.72 12.68
N GLN A 19 28.52 -14.38 12.56
CA GLN A 19 28.95 -13.19 11.84
C GLN A 19 29.10 -13.48 10.34
N LEU A 20 28.34 -12.76 9.52
CA LEU A 20 28.44 -12.82 8.06
C LEU A 20 29.31 -11.67 7.56
N GLU A 21 30.55 -11.97 7.16
CA GLU A 21 31.50 -10.91 6.77
C GLU A 21 31.05 -10.13 5.54
N ARG A 22 30.54 -10.83 4.52
CA ARG A 22 30.07 -10.21 3.28
C ARG A 22 28.68 -9.64 3.44
N THR A 23 28.47 -8.48 2.83
CA THR A 23 27.16 -7.85 2.71
C THR A 23 26.51 -8.22 1.38
N ALA A 24 25.19 -8.17 1.35
CA ALA A 24 24.36 -8.26 0.17
C ALA A 24 23.51 -7.00 0.02
N VAL A 25 23.00 -6.76 -1.19
CA VAL A 25 22.18 -5.58 -1.49
C VAL A 25 20.75 -6.04 -1.74
N ALA A 26 19.78 -5.47 -1.02
CA ALA A 26 18.37 -5.77 -1.24
C ALA A 26 17.98 -5.51 -2.71
N GLY A 27 17.20 -6.43 -3.29
CA GLY A 27 16.82 -6.42 -4.70
C GLY A 27 17.88 -6.96 -5.67
N ALA A 28 19.14 -7.11 -5.27
CA ALA A 28 20.16 -7.71 -6.12
C ALA A 28 19.93 -9.22 -6.32
N SER A 29 20.44 -9.76 -7.42
CA SER A 29 20.32 -11.19 -7.73
C SER A 29 21.08 -12.06 -6.71
N CYS A 30 20.54 -13.25 -6.46
CA CYS A 30 21.14 -14.23 -5.56
C CYS A 30 20.80 -15.65 -5.99
N SER A 31 21.67 -16.59 -5.65
CA SER A 31 21.45 -18.01 -5.86
C SER A 31 22.35 -18.82 -4.91
N PRO A 32 21.90 -19.98 -4.41
CA PRO A 32 20.55 -20.52 -4.52
C PRO A 32 19.53 -19.76 -3.65
N ASN A 33 18.23 -20.00 -3.90
CA ASN A 33 17.20 -19.61 -2.94
C ASN A 33 17.48 -20.24 -1.57
N GLY A 34 17.25 -19.47 -0.50
CA GLY A 34 17.46 -19.92 0.88
C GLY A 34 18.78 -19.45 1.53
N LEU A 35 19.66 -18.77 0.79
CA LEU A 35 20.81 -18.11 1.43
C LEU A 35 20.36 -17.05 2.44
N VAL A 36 21.11 -16.93 3.53
CA VAL A 36 20.96 -15.89 4.56
C VAL A 36 22.18 -14.98 4.53
N GLY A 37 21.94 -13.68 4.50
CA GLY A 37 22.95 -12.61 4.40
C GLY A 37 22.61 -11.44 5.31
N ARG A 38 23.39 -10.35 5.19
CA ARG A 38 23.06 -9.06 5.78
C ARG A 38 23.40 -7.92 4.82
N ASP A 39 22.76 -6.76 4.97
CA ASP A 39 23.19 -5.54 4.29
C ASP A 39 24.29 -4.78 5.07
N ASN A 40 24.69 -3.61 4.58
CA ASN A 40 25.72 -2.77 5.21
C ASN A 40 25.27 -2.11 6.53
N THR A 41 23.96 -2.10 6.84
CA THR A 41 23.40 -1.64 8.11
C THR A 41 23.24 -2.77 9.12
N GLY A 42 23.41 -4.02 8.68
CA GLY A 42 23.24 -5.22 9.49
C GLY A 42 21.85 -5.83 9.41
N ALA A 43 20.96 -5.33 8.56
CA ALA A 43 19.65 -5.93 8.36
C ALA A 43 19.78 -7.31 7.69
N ILE A 44 19.07 -8.31 8.22
CA ILE A 44 19.12 -9.67 7.69
C ILE A 44 18.44 -9.72 6.32
N LEU A 45 19.12 -10.35 5.36
CA LEU A 45 18.60 -10.60 4.02
C LEU A 45 18.41 -12.11 3.82
N SER A 46 17.40 -12.48 3.05
CA SER A 46 17.17 -13.86 2.59
C SER A 46 17.05 -13.89 1.07
N CYS A 47 17.72 -14.83 0.42
CA CYS A 47 17.58 -15.05 -1.01
C CYS A 47 16.26 -15.75 -1.31
N GLN A 48 15.33 -15.06 -1.96
CA GLN A 48 13.99 -15.57 -2.28
C GLN A 48 13.64 -15.26 -3.72
N SER A 49 13.25 -16.28 -4.49
CA SER A 49 12.91 -16.13 -5.92
C SER A 49 14.03 -15.47 -6.74
N GLY A 50 15.30 -15.76 -6.40
CA GLY A 50 16.47 -15.26 -7.11
C GLY A 50 16.90 -13.84 -6.74
N THR A 51 16.29 -13.21 -5.73
CA THR A 51 16.69 -11.86 -5.27
C THR A 51 16.82 -11.78 -3.75
N TRP A 52 17.76 -10.94 -3.28
CA TRP A 52 17.92 -10.66 -1.85
C TRP A 52 16.76 -9.82 -1.34
N LYS A 53 16.01 -10.36 -0.38
CA LYS A 53 14.90 -9.65 0.27
C LYS A 53 15.22 -9.38 1.73
N THR A 54 14.86 -8.20 2.21
CA THR A 54 15.03 -7.84 3.62
C THR A 54 14.05 -8.62 4.48
N SER A 55 14.58 -9.36 5.45
CA SER A 55 13.78 -10.08 6.43
C SER A 55 13.21 -9.09 7.44
N GLY A 56 11.89 -8.94 7.50
CA GLY A 56 11.21 -8.13 8.52
C GLY A 56 11.24 -6.61 8.33
N SER A 57 11.64 -6.09 7.17
CA SER A 57 11.49 -4.65 6.90
C SER A 57 10.04 -4.36 6.50
N LEU A 58 9.23 -3.99 7.50
CA LEU A 58 7.89 -3.40 7.32
C LEU A 58 8.01 -1.90 7.00
N ASN A 59 8.89 -1.54 6.06
CA ASN A 59 8.97 -0.15 5.62
C ASN A 59 7.74 0.13 4.76
N GLY A 60 6.68 0.60 5.41
CA GLY A 60 5.45 0.94 4.71
C GLY A 60 5.70 2.03 3.68
N SER A 61 5.19 1.81 2.47
CA SER A 61 5.36 2.73 1.35
C SER A 61 4.03 3.31 0.92
N TYR A 62 4.02 4.61 0.61
CA TYR A 62 2.89 5.24 -0.07
C TYR A 62 3.01 5.01 -1.57
N THR A 63 1.97 4.46 -2.18
CA THR A 63 1.83 4.31 -3.63
C THR A 63 0.77 5.27 -4.12
N ASN A 64 1.11 6.11 -5.10
CA ASN A 64 0.12 6.94 -5.80
C ASN A 64 -0.71 6.02 -6.71
N LEU A 65 -2.03 5.96 -6.48
CA LEU A 65 -2.97 5.14 -7.26
C LEU A 65 -3.73 5.96 -8.31
N GLY A 66 -3.37 7.24 -8.49
CA GLY A 66 -3.89 8.14 -9.51
C GLY A 66 -5.10 8.98 -9.09
N SER A 67 -5.53 9.81 -10.04
CA SER A 67 -6.75 10.62 -9.97
C SER A 67 -7.85 9.98 -10.81
N HIS A 68 -9.07 9.97 -10.29
CA HIS A 68 -10.20 9.23 -10.83
C HIS A 68 -11.47 10.08 -10.85
N ARG A 69 -12.43 9.70 -11.70
CA ARG A 69 -13.77 10.29 -11.77
C ARG A 69 -14.83 9.22 -11.57
N GLY A 70 -15.77 9.45 -10.67
CA GLY A 70 -16.91 8.56 -10.43
C GLY A 70 -16.55 7.34 -9.60
N SER A 71 -15.83 6.37 -10.16
CA SER A 71 -15.46 5.16 -9.43
C SER A 71 -14.04 4.72 -9.72
N PHE A 72 -13.38 4.19 -8.69
CA PHE A 72 -12.10 3.51 -8.79
C PHE A 72 -12.15 2.21 -8.00
N SER A 73 -11.74 1.10 -8.60
CA SER A 73 -11.71 -0.21 -7.96
C SER A 73 -10.32 -0.82 -8.06
N GLY A 74 -9.93 -1.57 -7.05
CA GLY A 74 -8.70 -2.33 -7.05
C GLY A 74 -8.79 -3.54 -6.13
N ARG A 75 -7.67 -4.26 -6.00
CA ARG A 75 -7.53 -5.39 -5.09
C ARG A 75 -6.22 -5.23 -4.33
N ASN A 76 -6.26 -5.50 -3.03
CA ASN A 76 -5.04 -5.67 -2.27
C ASN A 76 -4.39 -7.02 -2.64
N SER A 77 -3.40 -6.99 -3.54
CA SER A 77 -2.61 -8.15 -3.95
C SER A 77 -1.37 -8.37 -3.05
N GLY A 78 -1.09 -7.45 -2.13
CA GLY A 78 0.00 -7.57 -1.18
C GLY A 78 -0.30 -8.57 -0.06
N GLY A 79 0.75 -8.96 0.67
CA GLY A 79 0.67 -9.93 1.76
C GLY A 79 0.21 -9.34 3.11
N SER A 80 0.01 -8.03 3.20
CA SER A 80 -0.32 -7.29 4.43
C SER A 80 -1.59 -6.44 4.23
N THR A 81 -2.02 -5.71 5.25
CA THR A 81 -3.16 -4.78 5.13
C THR A 81 -2.76 -3.55 4.30
N LEU A 82 -3.58 -3.22 3.30
CA LEU A 82 -3.46 -1.99 2.51
C LEU A 82 -4.36 -0.92 3.12
N PHE A 83 -3.81 0.23 3.48
CA PHE A 83 -4.60 1.41 3.81
C PHE A 83 -4.86 2.23 2.56
N ILE A 84 -6.11 2.56 2.29
CA ILE A 84 -6.52 3.44 1.21
C ILE A 84 -6.82 4.82 1.77
N TYR A 85 -6.29 5.86 1.12
CA TYR A 85 -6.57 7.26 1.38
C TYR A 85 -7.13 7.90 0.11
N ALA A 86 -8.33 8.47 0.18
CA ALA A 86 -8.93 9.17 -0.95
C ALA A 86 -9.34 10.59 -0.54
N SER A 87 -9.01 11.57 -1.39
CA SER A 87 -9.35 12.98 -1.19
C SER A 87 -9.99 13.58 -2.44
N GLY A 88 -10.91 14.53 -2.27
CA GLY A 88 -11.65 15.18 -3.36
C GLY A 88 -13.14 14.90 -3.28
N GLY A 89 -13.72 14.40 -4.35
CA GLY A 89 -15.12 14.00 -4.42
C GLY A 89 -16.08 15.09 -4.89
N ASN A 90 -15.57 16.21 -5.41
CA ASN A 90 -16.36 17.30 -5.97
C ASN A 90 -16.47 17.22 -7.51
N GLY A 91 -17.53 17.80 -8.07
CA GLY A 91 -17.83 17.80 -9.50
C GLY A 91 -17.08 18.90 -10.24
N GLY A 92 -15.73 18.82 -10.27
CA GLY A 92 -14.83 19.89 -10.73
C GLY A 92 -15.05 20.47 -12.15
N SER A 93 -15.98 19.94 -12.95
CA SER A 93 -16.36 20.48 -14.28
C SER A 93 -17.74 21.14 -14.34
N ALA A 94 -18.62 20.92 -13.36
CA ALA A 94 -20.02 21.36 -13.42
C ALA A 94 -20.24 22.82 -12.95
N GLY A 95 -19.23 23.43 -12.30
CA GLY A 95 -19.32 24.78 -11.76
C GLY A 95 -20.39 24.94 -10.66
N GLY A 96 -20.51 26.14 -10.09
CA GLY A 96 -21.54 26.47 -9.11
C GLY A 96 -21.55 25.55 -7.88
N ALA A 97 -22.74 25.13 -7.46
CA ALA A 97 -22.94 24.25 -6.31
C ALA A 97 -22.13 22.93 -6.42
N CYS A 98 -22.00 22.37 -7.62
CA CYS A 98 -21.34 21.08 -7.84
C CYS A 98 -19.82 21.11 -7.70
N ALA A 99 -19.20 22.28 -7.89
CA ALA A 99 -17.79 22.48 -7.58
C ALA A 99 -17.54 22.58 -6.06
N ASN A 100 -18.57 23.00 -5.32
CA ASN A 100 -18.50 23.27 -3.89
C ASN A 100 -18.96 22.08 -3.04
N THR A 101 -19.82 21.19 -3.52
CA THR A 101 -20.19 19.98 -2.79
C THR A 101 -19.22 18.83 -3.01
N SER A 102 -19.07 17.93 -2.04
CA SER A 102 -18.22 16.74 -2.15
C SER A 102 -18.88 15.47 -1.62
N ARG A 103 -18.54 14.31 -2.18
CA ARG A 103 -18.89 12.99 -1.63
C ARG A 103 -17.87 11.93 -1.99
N LEU A 104 -17.47 11.15 -0.99
CA LEU A 104 -16.67 9.94 -1.15
C LEU A 104 -17.26 8.81 -0.31
N GLN A 105 -17.25 7.61 -0.89
CA GLN A 105 -17.61 6.36 -0.23
C GLN A 105 -16.54 5.30 -0.53
N GLY A 106 -16.14 4.54 0.47
CA GLY A 106 -15.17 3.46 0.38
C GLY A 106 -15.80 2.12 0.74
N TYR A 107 -15.58 1.11 -0.11
CA TYR A 107 -16.09 -0.24 0.02
C TYR A 107 -14.95 -1.25 0.06
N VAL A 108 -15.12 -2.31 0.84
CA VAL A 108 -14.19 -3.44 0.94
C VAL A 108 -14.98 -4.74 0.83
N GLY A 109 -14.65 -5.57 -0.15
CA GLY A 109 -15.42 -6.80 -0.43
C GLY A 109 -16.90 -6.56 -0.74
N GLY A 110 -17.26 -5.36 -1.23
CA GLY A 110 -18.64 -4.94 -1.49
C GLY A 110 -19.35 -4.29 -0.29
N THR A 111 -18.78 -4.36 0.92
CA THR A 111 -19.35 -3.73 2.11
C THR A 111 -18.91 -2.27 2.21
N LEU A 112 -19.82 -1.35 2.51
CA LEU A 112 -19.50 0.06 2.75
C LEU A 112 -18.78 0.24 4.09
N ILE A 113 -17.57 0.79 4.07
CA ILE A 113 -16.70 0.93 5.25
C ILE A 113 -16.50 2.39 5.66
N SER A 114 -16.48 3.32 4.71
CA SER A 114 -16.17 4.73 4.98
C SER A 114 -16.98 5.66 4.10
N VAL A 115 -17.46 6.78 4.67
CA VAL A 115 -18.23 7.80 3.95
C VAL A 115 -17.87 9.17 4.47
N ASN A 116 -17.67 10.12 3.56
CA ASN A 116 -17.65 11.55 3.88
C ASN A 116 -18.34 12.33 2.77
N ALA A 117 -19.28 13.19 3.14
CA ALA A 117 -20.07 13.97 2.20
C ALA A 117 -20.41 15.35 2.77
N SER A 118 -20.45 16.35 1.90
CA SER A 118 -20.95 17.69 2.21
C SER A 118 -21.71 18.24 1.01
N ASN A 119 -23.00 18.48 1.20
CA ASN A 119 -23.92 19.06 0.22
C ASN A 119 -23.98 20.59 0.28
N ASN A 120 -23.20 21.23 1.15
CA ASN A 120 -23.22 22.67 1.34
C ASN A 120 -22.58 23.35 0.12
N PRO A 121 -23.32 24.15 -0.67
CA PRO A 121 -22.78 24.82 -1.85
C PRO A 121 -21.93 26.04 -1.51
N ALA A 122 -21.85 26.43 -0.23
CA ALA A 122 -21.00 27.52 0.22
C ALA A 122 -19.56 27.05 0.39
N TYR A 123 -18.65 27.71 -0.32
CA TYR A 123 -17.20 27.47 -0.34
C TYR A 123 -16.82 26.09 -0.91
N GLY A 124 -15.63 26.00 -1.51
CA GLY A 124 -15.15 24.72 -2.06
C GLY A 124 -14.99 23.67 -0.97
N LYS A 125 -15.71 22.54 -1.07
CA LYS A 125 -15.51 21.38 -0.19
C LYS A 125 -14.67 20.31 -0.87
N THR A 126 -13.88 19.63 -0.05
CA THR A 126 -13.20 18.40 -0.39
C THR A 126 -13.54 17.38 0.69
N ALA A 127 -13.86 16.16 0.28
CA ALA A 127 -14.05 15.04 1.17
C ALA A 127 -12.73 14.28 1.32
N PHE A 128 -12.55 13.66 2.48
CA PHE A 128 -11.46 12.74 2.73
C PHE A 128 -12.00 11.48 3.40
N ILE A 129 -11.60 10.32 2.90
CA ILE A 129 -11.88 9.04 3.52
C ILE A 129 -10.60 8.21 3.63
N SER A 130 -10.53 7.39 4.66
CA SER A 130 -9.52 6.34 4.77
C SER A 130 -10.13 5.05 5.29
N PHE A 131 -9.60 3.92 4.84
CA PHE A 131 -10.06 2.60 5.26
C PHE A 131 -8.99 1.53 5.00
N ALA A 132 -9.03 0.45 5.80
CA ALA A 132 -8.14 -0.69 5.68
C ALA A 132 -8.74 -1.77 4.76
N VAL A 133 -7.90 -2.37 3.92
CA VAL A 133 -8.25 -3.45 2.98
C VAL A 133 -7.38 -4.67 3.32
N PRO A 134 -7.96 -5.77 3.84
CA PRO A 134 -7.21 -6.99 4.13
C PRO A 134 -6.53 -7.57 2.89
N ALA A 135 -5.43 -8.30 3.10
CA ALA A 135 -4.72 -9.01 2.04
C ALA A 135 -5.68 -9.89 1.22
N GLY A 136 -5.55 -9.86 -0.10
CA GLY A 136 -6.40 -10.61 -1.01
C GLY A 136 -7.82 -10.09 -1.18
N THR A 137 -8.20 -8.94 -0.59
CA THR A 137 -9.57 -8.40 -0.68
C THR A 137 -9.69 -7.28 -1.73
N SER A 138 -10.84 -7.18 -2.40
CA SER A 138 -11.14 -6.07 -3.31
C SER A 138 -11.60 -4.82 -2.57
N TYR A 139 -11.37 -3.66 -3.16
CA TYR A 139 -11.87 -2.39 -2.69
C TYR A 139 -12.44 -1.55 -3.83
N GLN A 140 -13.34 -0.63 -3.48
CA GLN A 140 -13.90 0.33 -4.40
C GLN A 140 -14.08 1.67 -3.71
N ILE A 141 -13.79 2.75 -4.42
CA ILE A 141 -14.04 4.12 -4.02
C ILE A 141 -15.03 4.69 -5.01
N THR A 142 -16.07 5.34 -4.54
CA THR A 142 -17.04 6.02 -5.40
C THR A 142 -17.24 7.45 -4.96
N SER A 143 -17.39 8.33 -5.95
CA SER A 143 -17.80 9.71 -5.83
C SER A 143 -18.96 9.96 -6.78
N TYR A 144 -20.15 9.62 -6.30
CA TYR A 144 -21.40 10.05 -6.91
C TYR A 144 -22.09 10.90 -5.84
N PRO A 145 -22.35 12.18 -6.07
CA PRO A 145 -23.05 13.02 -5.11
C PRO A 145 -24.42 12.40 -4.84
N THR A 146 -24.75 12.24 -3.56
CA THR A 146 -26.14 12.26 -3.14
C THR A 146 -26.38 13.69 -2.73
N GLU A 147 -27.18 14.43 -3.50
CA GLU A 147 -28.32 15.24 -3.00
C GLU A 147 -28.83 16.27 -4.02
N ASN A 148 -30.16 16.44 -4.05
CA ASN A 148 -31.09 17.39 -4.71
C ASN A 148 -30.89 17.84 -6.18
N THR A 149 -29.68 17.84 -6.73
CA THR A 149 -29.40 18.24 -8.13
C THR A 149 -28.31 17.36 -8.72
N SER A 150 -28.41 17.00 -10.01
CA SER A 150 -27.47 16.07 -10.66
C SER A 150 -26.10 16.70 -10.92
N CYS A 151 -25.20 16.60 -9.95
CA CYS A 151 -23.81 17.12 -10.07
C CYS A 151 -22.84 16.19 -10.83
N GLY A 152 -23.33 15.05 -11.31
CA GLY A 152 -22.51 14.07 -12.04
C GLY A 152 -21.41 13.45 -11.18
N ALA A 153 -20.51 12.70 -11.80
CA ALA A 153 -19.41 12.02 -11.11
C ALA A 153 -18.37 13.00 -10.54
N GLY A 154 -18.02 12.86 -9.26
CA GLY A 154 -16.97 13.65 -8.62
C GLY A 154 -15.57 13.18 -9.00
N VAL A 155 -14.58 14.06 -8.82
CA VAL A 155 -13.15 13.82 -9.10
C VAL A 155 -12.39 13.66 -7.79
N PHE A 156 -11.51 12.67 -7.67
CA PHE A 156 -10.76 12.40 -6.45
C PHE A 156 -9.39 11.76 -6.73
N SER A 157 -8.47 11.90 -5.80
CA SER A 157 -7.13 11.30 -5.85
C SER A 157 -6.99 10.21 -4.81
N VAL A 158 -6.20 9.18 -5.10
CA VAL A 158 -6.07 8.00 -4.24
C VAL A 158 -4.60 7.67 -3.99
N PHE A 159 -4.28 7.39 -2.73
CA PHE A 159 -3.02 6.79 -2.30
C PHE A 159 -3.28 5.49 -1.55
N GLY A 160 -2.39 4.51 -1.77
CA GLY A 160 -2.30 3.31 -0.97
C GLY A 160 -1.10 3.39 -0.01
N TYR A 161 -1.20 2.81 1.17
CA TYR A 161 -0.07 2.59 2.08
C TYR A 161 -0.03 1.13 2.52
N GLN A 162 1.12 0.50 2.38
CA GLN A 162 1.28 -0.91 2.72
C GLN A 162 2.74 -1.23 3.09
N THR A 163 2.91 -2.12 4.06
CA THR A 163 4.20 -2.65 4.53
C THR A 163 4.58 -3.94 3.83
#